data_AF-A0A522EZM3-F1
#
_entry.id   AF-A0A522EZM3-F1
#
_cell.length_a   1.000
_cell.length_b   1.000
_cell.length_c   1.000
_cell.angle_alpha   90.00
_cell.angle_beta   90.00
_cell.angle_gamma   90.00
#
_symmetry.space_group_name_H-M   'P 1'
#
loop_
_entity.id
_entity.type
_entity.pdbx_description
1 polymer ?
#
loop_
_entity_poly.entity_id
_entity_poly.type
_entity_poly.pdbx_seq_one_letter_code
_entity_poly.pdbx_strand_id
1 'polypeptide(L)' 'LGEQLYSSRINSGKSEIDLSNQPGGIYFITLKTEQGTINKKLIINR' A
#
# COMPACT_ATOMS: atom_id res chain seq x y z
N LEU A 1 -10.22 4.52 12.96
CA LEU A 1 -9.29 5.21 12.04
C LEU A 1 -8.12 4.26 11.81
N GLY A 2 -7.71 4.03 10.55
CA GLY A 2 -6.53 3.21 10.25
C GLY A 2 -5.24 3.99 10.45
N GLU A 3 -4.11 3.29 10.53
CA GLU A 3 -2.77 3.88 10.61
C GLU A 3 -2.12 3.92 9.21
N GLN A 4 -1.46 5.04 8.87
CA GLN A 4 -0.67 5.14 7.65
C GLN A 4 0.75 4.64 7.92
N LEU A 5 1.04 3.42 7.47
CA LEU A 5 2.35 2.79 7.67
C LEU A 5 3.43 3.27 6.68
N TYR A 6 3.04 3.66 5.47
CA TYR A 6 3.95 4.07 4.41
C TYR A 6 3.28 5.01 3.42
N SER A 7 4.01 6.01 2.93
CA SER A 7 3.58 6.90 1.84
C SER A 7 4.79 7.38 1.05
N SER A 8 4.74 7.26 -0.28
CA SER A 8 5.77 7.77 -1.17
C SER A 8 5.18 8.25 -2.49
N ARG A 9 5.91 9.17 -3.15
CA ARG A 9 5.65 9.56 -4.52
C ARG A 9 6.46 8.65 -5.44
N ILE A 10 5.80 7.96 -6.36
CA ILE A 10 6.43 7.06 -7.32
C ILE A 10 6.62 7.84 -8.63
N ASN A 11 7.87 8.10 -9.01
CA ASN A 11 8.22 8.80 -10.28
C ASN A 11 8.73 7.82 -11.36
N SER A 12 8.67 6.52 -11.10
CA SER A 12 9.11 5.43 -11.98
C SER A 12 7.93 4.53 -12.35
N GLY A 13 8.03 3.77 -13.44
CA GLY A 13 6.97 2.82 -13.84
C GLY A 13 6.77 1.63 -12.88
N LYS A 14 7.62 1.49 -11.86
CA LYS A 14 7.59 0.42 -10.87
C LYS A 14 8.07 0.92 -9.51
N SER A 15 7.47 0.41 -8.43
CA SER A 15 7.90 0.56 -7.04
C SER A 15 7.63 -0.74 -6.29
N GLU A 16 8.45 -1.05 -5.30
CA GLU A 16 8.32 -2.21 -4.42
C GLU A 16 8.28 -1.73 -2.97
N ILE A 17 7.40 -2.35 -2.17
CA ILE A 17 7.24 -2.05 -0.75
C ILE A 17 7.42 -3.37 0.00
N ASP A 18 8.42 -3.42 0.87
CA ASP A 18 8.65 -4.59 1.72
C ASP A 18 7.71 -4.56 2.94
N LEU A 19 6.92 -5.62 3.09
CA LEU A 19 5.98 -5.83 4.19
C LEU A 19 6.40 -6.99 5.10
N SER A 20 7.62 -7.51 4.94
CA SER A 20 8.19 -8.64 5.69
C SER A 20 8.19 -8.44 7.22
N ASN A 21 8.17 -7.20 7.69
CA ASN A 21 8.12 -6.87 9.11
C ASN A 21 6.71 -6.50 9.63
N GLN A 22 5.68 -6.53 8.77
CA GLN A 22 4.31 -6.16 9.16
C GLN A 22 3.50 -7.38 9.63
N PRO A 23 2.77 -7.30 10.76
CA PRO A 23 2.04 -8.45 11.31
C PRO A 23 0.98 -8.99 10.33
N GLY A 24 0.56 -10.24 10.53
CA GLY A 24 -0.59 -10.79 9.80
C GLY A 24 -1.84 -9.93 10.02
N GLY A 25 -2.58 -9.64 8.96
CA GLY A 25 -3.69 -8.70 9.05
C GLY A 25 -4.21 -8.18 7.71
N ILE A 26 -5.16 -7.25 7.79
CA ILE A 26 -5.78 -6.59 6.65
C ILE A 26 -5.11 -5.24 6.43
N TYR A 27 -4.61 -5.02 5.22
CA TYR A 27 -3.98 -3.78 4.78
C TYR A 27 -4.77 -3.17 3.62
N PHE A 28 -4.71 -1.85 3.50
CA PHE A 28 -5.29 -1.11 2.38
C PHE A 28 -4.19 -0.35 1.66
N ILE A 29 -4.09 -0.57 0.35
CA ILE A 29 -3.18 0.15 -0.54
C ILE A 29 -4.02 1.17 -1.31
N THR A 30 -3.61 2.43 -1.22
CA THR A 30 -4.21 3.53 -1.99
C THR A 30 -3.18 4.07 -2.98
N LEU A 31 -3.44 3.93 -4.28
CA LEU A 31 -2.66 4.57 -5.33
C LEU A 31 -3.44 5.76 -5.87
N LYS A 32 -2.85 6.95 -5.78
CA LYS A 32 -3.43 8.19 -6.32
C LYS A 32 -2.62 8.62 -7.53
N THR A 33 -3.28 8.80 -8.66
CA THR A 33 -2.74 9.43 -9.86
C THR A 33 -3.62 10.62 -10.24
N GLU A 34 -3.19 11.42 -11.22
CA GLU A 34 -4.00 12.51 -11.74
C GLU A 34 -5.31 12.01 -12.38
N GLN A 35 -5.30 10.78 -12.89
CA GLN A 35 -6.45 10.17 -13.58
C GLN A 35 -7.44 9.50 -12.60
N GLY A 36 -7.06 9.31 -11.33
CA GLY A 36 -7.97 8.75 -10.34
C GLY A 36 -7.29 8.08 -9.15
N THR A 37 -8.09 7.35 -8.38
CA THR A 37 -7.63 6.63 -7.19
C THR A 37 -8.00 5.16 -7.30
N ILE A 38 -7.03 4.29 -7.02
CA ILE A 38 -7.21 2.84 -6.92
C ILE A 38 -7.04 2.45 -5.45
N ASN A 39 -8.03 1.72 -4.93
CA ASN A 39 -7.98 1.15 -3.59
C ASN A 39 -7.92 -0.38 -3.70
N LYS A 40 -6.98 -1.01 -3.00
CA LYS A 40 -6.87 -2.48 -2.93
C LYS A 40 -6.75 -2.95 -1.49
N LYS A 41 -7.46 -4.03 -1.17
CA LYS A 41 -7.31 -4.77 0.09
C LYS A 41 -6.25 -5.86 -0.11
N LEU A 42 -5.32 -5.95 0.83
CA LEU A 42 -4.32 -7.01 0.93
C LEU A 42 -4.53 -7.73 2.26
N ILE A 43 -4.49 -9.06 2.24
CA ILE A 43 -4.54 -9.89 3.45
C ILE A 43 -3.20 -10.62 3.54
N ILE A 44 -2.48 -10.41 4.63
CA ILE A 44 -1.24 -11.12 4.93
C ILE A 44 -1.58 -12.21 5.95
N ASN A 45 -1.48 -13.47 5.54
CA ASN A 45 -1.57 -14.63 6.43
C ASN A 45 -0.14 -15.13 6.70
N ARG A 46 0.23 -15.26 7.97
CA ARG A 46 1.50 -15.83 8.41
C ARG A 46 1.26 -17.14 9.15
#